data_AF-A0A252EKR2-F1
#
_entry.id   AF-A0A252EKR2-F1
#
_cell.length_a   1.000
_cell.length_b   1.000
_cell.length_c   1.000
_cell.angle_alpha   90.00
_cell.angle_beta   90.00
_cell.angle_gamma   90.00
#
_symmetry.space_group_name_H-M   'P 1'
#
loop_
_entity.id
_entity.type
_entity.pdbx_description
1 polymer ?
#
loop_
_entity_poly.entity_id
_entity_poly.type
_entity_poly.pdbx_seq_one_letter_code
_entity_poly.pdbx_strand_id
1 'polypeptide(L)'
;MIKLKIADHVPYPGGRYINDGPYSGEWFRNSILRPLLDDAINNNETLVVDLDDVPGYGISFLEEGFGGLIRYDNYDYQELLKHLKIVSLSHKYESYERISNNVLRNAEKIKKAGL
;
A
#
# COMPACT_ATOMS: atom_id res chain seq x y z
N MET A 1 8.67 -15.59 -1.62
CA MET A 1 7.37 -14.88 -1.58
C MET A 1 7.20 -14.36 -0.17
N ILE A 2 7.03 -13.05 -0.02
CA ILE A 2 6.87 -12.37 1.26
C ILE A 2 5.38 -12.12 1.50
N LYS A 3 4.92 -12.34 2.73
CA LYS A 3 3.53 -12.06 3.13
C LYS A 3 3.50 -10.96 4.18
N LEU A 4 2.62 -9.98 3.99
CA LEU A 4 2.34 -8.91 4.93
C LEU A 4 0.84 -8.88 5.17
N LYS A 5 0.40 -9.11 6.41
CA LYS A 5 -0.97 -8.86 6.82
C LYS A 5 -1.04 -7.53 7.55
N ILE A 6 -1.84 -6.59 7.06
CA ILE A 6 -1.86 -5.23 7.61
C ILE A 6 -2.32 -5.24 9.07
N ALA A 7 -3.32 -6.06 9.43
CA ALA A 7 -3.85 -6.14 10.79
C ALA A 7 -2.81 -6.49 11.87
N ASP A 8 -1.72 -7.18 11.50
CA ASP A 8 -0.66 -7.57 12.45
C ASP A 8 0.20 -6.37 12.91
N HIS A 9 0.18 -5.27 12.15
CA HIS A 9 0.98 -4.06 12.42
C HIS A 9 0.13 -2.80 12.60
N VAL A 10 -1.06 -2.78 11.98
CA VAL A 10 -1.96 -1.64 11.85
C VAL A 10 -3.37 -2.11 12.20
N PRO A 11 -3.66 -2.44 13.47
CA PRO A 11 -4.96 -2.99 13.87
C PRO A 11 -6.11 -1.99 13.64
N TYR A 12 -5.79 -0.69 13.62
CA TYR A 12 -6.73 0.40 13.35
C TYR A 12 -6.09 1.38 12.35
N PRO A 13 -6.28 1.19 11.03
CA PRO A 13 -5.74 2.09 10.02
C PRO A 13 -6.14 3.55 10.28
N GLY A 14 -5.13 4.41 10.40
CA GLY A 14 -5.29 5.81 10.81
C GLY A 14 -5.45 6.78 9.64
N GLY A 15 -5.04 8.02 9.90
CA GLY A 15 -5.08 9.13 8.94
C GLY A 15 -4.03 9.03 7.84
N ARG A 16 -3.82 10.13 7.12
CA ARG A 16 -2.87 10.20 6.02
C ARG A 16 -1.45 10.25 6.57
N TYR A 17 -1.17 11.25 7.40
CA TYR A 17 0.17 11.61 7.84
C TYR A 17 0.44 11.15 9.27
N ILE A 18 1.72 11.02 9.65
CA ILE A 18 2.14 10.64 11.02
C ILE A 18 1.53 11.58 12.09
N ASN A 19 1.34 12.85 11.75
CA ASN A 19 0.76 13.84 12.66
C ASN A 19 -0.77 13.73 12.81
N ASP A 20 -1.44 12.93 11.98
CA ASP A 20 -2.89 12.69 12.08
C ASP A 20 -3.23 11.65 13.17
N GLY A 21 -2.22 10.98 13.75
CA GLY A 21 -2.37 9.97 14.79
C GLY A 21 -1.60 8.68 14.50
N PRO A 22 -1.77 7.65 15.37
CA PRO A 22 -1.08 6.38 15.21
C PRO A 22 -1.55 5.66 13.93
N TYR A 23 -0.70 4.75 13.44
CA TYR A 23 -1.02 3.87 12.31
C TYR A 23 -1.41 4.60 11.02
N SER A 24 -0.83 5.77 10.78
CA SER A 24 -1.08 6.54 9.55
C SER A 24 -0.58 5.80 8.30
N GLY A 25 -1.14 6.16 7.14
CA GLY A 25 -0.69 5.62 5.85
C GLY A 25 0.77 5.93 5.57
N GLU A 26 1.24 7.12 5.95
CA GLU A 26 2.64 7.53 5.83
C GLU A 26 3.56 6.66 6.70
N TRP A 27 3.17 6.42 7.96
CA TRP A 27 3.95 5.56 8.85
C TRP A 27 4.02 4.13 8.31
N PHE A 28 2.88 3.57 7.88
CA PHE A 28 2.80 2.24 7.30
C PHE A 28 3.68 2.11 6.05
N ARG A 29 3.60 3.08 5.13
CA ARG A 29 4.44 3.14 3.92
C ARG A 29 5.92 3.10 4.28
N ASN A 30 6.36 4.05 5.10
CA ASN A 30 7.78 4.25 5.40
C ASN A 30 8.38 3.12 6.24
N SER A 31 7.62 2.59 7.21
CA SER A 31 8.15 1.72 8.25
C SER A 31 7.93 0.23 7.99
N ILE A 32 6.93 -0.12 7.18
CA ILE A 32 6.52 -1.52 6.97
C ILE A 32 6.53 -1.89 5.49
N LEU A 33 5.73 -1.18 4.67
CA LEU A 33 5.52 -1.56 3.28
C LEU A 33 6.78 -1.40 2.44
N ARG A 34 7.44 -0.24 2.51
CA ARG A 34 8.61 0.07 1.69
C ARG A 34 9.79 -0.89 1.96
N PRO A 35 10.21 -1.14 3.23
CA PRO A 35 11.30 -2.09 3.49
C PRO A 35 11.01 -3.51 2.96
N LEU A 36 9.79 -4.02 3.16
CA LEU A 36 9.42 -5.36 2.69
C LEU A 36 9.33 -5.45 1.16
N LEU A 37 8.93 -4.36 0.51
CA LEU A 37 8.88 -4.27 -0.94
C LEU A 37 10.29 -4.23 -1.53
N ASP A 38 11.21 -3.47 -0.94
CA ASP A 38 12.61 -3.44 -1.36
C ASP A 38 13.25 -4.83 -1.23
N ASP A 39 12.99 -5.52 -0.13
CA ASP A 39 13.45 -6.91 0.05
C ASP A 39 12.88 -7.84 -1.03
N ALA A 40 11.59 -7.69 -1.36
CA ALA A 40 10.96 -8.48 -2.43
C ALA A 40 11.60 -8.19 -3.80
N ILE A 41 11.83 -6.92 -4.14
CA ILE A 41 12.45 -6.52 -5.41
C ILE A 41 13.89 -7.05 -5.50
N ASN A 42 14.70 -6.84 -4.46
CA ASN A 42 16.10 -7.27 -4.43
C ASN A 42 16.28 -8.78 -4.58
N ASN A 43 15.31 -9.56 -4.07
CA ASN A 43 15.32 -11.02 -4.17
C ASN A 43 14.49 -11.56 -5.34
N ASN A 44 13.98 -10.68 -6.22
CA ASN A 44 13.09 -11.03 -7.32
C ASN A 44 11.87 -11.88 -6.88
N GLU A 45 11.31 -11.53 -5.73
CA GLU A 45 10.12 -12.14 -5.15
C GLU A 45 8.89 -11.23 -5.24
N THR A 46 7.71 -11.78 -4.98
CA THR A 46 6.49 -11.00 -4.80
C THR A 46 6.18 -10.82 -3.31
N LEU A 47 5.90 -9.59 -2.91
CA LEU A 47 5.24 -9.21 -1.66
C LEU A 47 3.72 -9.27 -1.84
N VAL A 48 3.05 -10.08 -1.02
CA VAL A 48 1.59 -10.18 -0.97
C VAL A 48 1.09 -9.45 0.28
N VAL A 49 0.34 -8.37 0.07
CA VAL A 49 -0.26 -7.54 1.12
C VAL A 49 -1.73 -7.93 1.29
N ASP A 50 -2.07 -8.49 2.45
CA ASP A 50 -3.41 -8.89 2.86
C ASP A 50 -4.09 -7.74 3.64
N LEU A 51 -5.24 -7.31 3.12
CA LEU A 51 -6.04 -6.21 3.67
C LEU A 51 -7.02 -6.65 4.78
N ASP A 52 -7.19 -7.94 5.03
CA ASP A 52 -8.25 -8.44 5.91
C ASP A 52 -8.00 -8.13 7.41
N ASP A 53 -9.06 -8.33 8.20
CA ASP A 53 -9.08 -8.30 9.68
C ASP A 53 -8.82 -6.95 10.37
N VAL A 54 -8.96 -5.83 9.66
CA VAL A 54 -9.08 -4.50 10.26
C VAL A 54 -10.54 -4.00 10.28
N PRO A 55 -10.92 -3.05 11.14
CA PRO A 55 -12.28 -2.49 11.14
C PRO A 55 -12.69 -1.89 9.79
N GLY A 56 -11.74 -1.26 9.09
CA GLY A 56 -11.87 -0.73 7.74
C GLY A 56 -10.71 0.17 7.37
N TYR A 57 -10.70 0.68 6.14
CA TYR A 57 -9.68 1.61 5.65
C TYR A 57 -10.30 2.94 5.24
N GLY A 58 -9.64 4.03 5.61
CA GLY A 58 -9.86 5.34 4.98
C GLY A 58 -9.18 5.40 3.60
N ILE A 59 -9.81 6.08 2.64
CA ILE A 59 -9.18 6.34 1.33
C ILE A 59 -7.87 7.12 1.52
N SER A 60 -7.81 8.01 2.51
CA SER A 60 -6.59 8.74 2.88
C SER A 60 -5.41 7.82 3.21
N PHE A 61 -5.67 6.75 3.98
CA PHE A 61 -4.67 5.73 4.32
C PHE A 61 -4.20 4.99 3.07
N LEU A 62 -5.13 4.52 2.23
CA LEU A 62 -4.78 3.76 1.01
C LEU A 62 -4.03 4.62 -0.01
N GLU A 63 -4.46 5.87 -0.19
CA GLU A 63 -3.79 6.86 -1.03
C GLU A 63 -2.34 7.06 -0.59
N GLU A 64 -2.10 7.29 0.69
CA GLU A 64 -0.74 7.52 1.18
C GLU A 64 0.09 6.25 1.21
N GLY A 65 -0.47 5.16 1.72
CA GLY A 65 0.18 3.87 1.86
C GLY A 65 0.69 3.33 0.52
N PHE A 66 -0.20 3.23 -0.47
CA PHE A 66 0.12 2.64 -1.77
C PHE A 66 0.48 3.69 -2.82
N GLY A 67 -0.32 4.74 -2.96
CA GLY A 67 -0.05 5.80 -3.95
C GLY A 67 1.22 6.61 -3.62
N GLY A 68 1.55 6.72 -2.34
CA GLY A 68 2.78 7.34 -1.87
C GLY A 68 4.06 6.64 -2.34
N LEU A 69 4.02 5.33 -2.63
CA LEU A 69 5.16 4.61 -3.20
C LEU A 69 5.59 5.26 -4.53
N ILE A 70 4.63 5.63 -5.37
CA ILE A 70 4.92 6.26 -6.66
C ILE A 70 5.22 7.75 -6.49
N ARG A 71 4.40 8.46 -5.70
CA ARG A 71 4.46 9.93 -5.58
C ARG A 71 5.66 10.42 -4.78
N TYR A 72 6.08 9.69 -3.76
CA TYR A 72 7.10 10.14 -2.80
C TYR A 72 8.35 9.26 -2.81
N ASP A 73 8.21 7.95 -2.98
CA ASP A 73 9.35 7.02 -2.99
C ASP A 73 9.87 6.70 -4.40
N ASN A 74 9.27 7.28 -5.44
CA ASN A 74 9.69 7.18 -6.84
C ASN A 74 9.66 5.77 -7.45
N TYR A 75 8.93 4.81 -6.89
CA TYR A 75 8.77 3.49 -7.51
C TYR A 75 8.19 3.60 -8.93
N ASP A 76 8.67 2.72 -9.80
CA ASP A 76 8.11 2.51 -11.14
C ASP A 76 6.86 1.62 -11.07
N TYR A 77 5.81 2.00 -11.77
CA TYR A 77 4.54 1.26 -11.73
C TYR A 77 4.65 -0.14 -12.32
N GLN A 78 5.49 -0.38 -13.33
CA GLN A 78 5.67 -1.73 -13.87
C GLN A 78 6.42 -2.62 -12.89
N GLU A 79 7.37 -2.08 -12.15
CA GLU A 79 8.07 -2.82 -11.10
C GLU A 79 7.12 -3.19 -9.95
N LEU A 80 6.26 -2.26 -9.54
CA LEU A 80 5.22 -2.55 -8.55
C LEU A 80 4.28 -3.67 -9.01
N LEU A 81 3.86 -3.70 -10.28
CA LEU A 81 2.99 -4.77 -10.79
C LEU A 81 3.64 -6.16 -10.76
N LYS A 82 4.98 -6.26 -10.79
CA LYS A 82 5.71 -7.54 -10.68
C LYS A 82 5.89 -7.99 -9.23
N HIS A 83 6.20 -7.04 -8.34
CA HIS A 83 6.67 -7.34 -6.99
C HIS A 83 5.66 -7.08 -5.89
N LEU A 84 4.56 -6.35 -6.15
CA LEU A 84 3.53 -6.03 -5.16
C LEU A 84 2.17 -6.58 -5.60
N LYS A 85 1.58 -7.44 -4.76
CA LYS A 85 0.22 -7.93 -4.92
C LYS A 85 -0.62 -7.55 -3.71
N ILE A 86 -1.65 -6.74 -3.92
CA ILE A 86 -2.61 -6.36 -2.88
C ILE A 86 -3.81 -7.27 -3.02
N VAL A 87 -4.19 -7.96 -1.93
CA VAL A 87 -5.27 -8.95 -1.93
C VAL A 87 -6.21 -8.76 -0.75
N SER A 88 -7.43 -9.23 -0.92
CA SER A 88 -8.40 -9.51 0.13
C SER A 88 -8.78 -10.99 0.09
N LEU A 89 -8.99 -11.59 1.26
CA LEU A 89 -9.38 -13.01 1.37
C LEU A 89 -10.88 -13.15 1.61
N SER A 90 -11.53 -12.11 2.11
CA SER A 90 -12.97 -12.05 2.34
C SER A 90 -13.65 -10.95 1.53
N HIS A 91 -14.90 -11.21 1.14
CA HIS A 91 -15.73 -10.30 0.34
C HIS A 91 -15.86 -8.89 0.96
N LYS A 92 -15.74 -8.79 2.28
CA LYS A 92 -15.78 -7.52 3.03
C LYS A 92 -14.72 -6.52 2.54
N TYR A 93 -13.54 -6.97 2.12
CA TYR A 93 -12.42 -6.08 1.77
C TYR A 93 -12.15 -5.94 0.27
N GLU A 94 -12.90 -6.59 -0.61
CA GLU A 94 -12.73 -6.51 -2.08
C GLU A 94 -12.78 -5.05 -2.59
N SER A 95 -13.61 -4.21 -1.97
CA SER A 95 -13.70 -2.80 -2.34
C SER A 95 -12.38 -2.04 -2.05
N TYR A 96 -11.71 -2.36 -0.93
CA TYR A 96 -10.43 -1.78 -0.57
C TYR A 96 -9.28 -2.29 -1.44
N GLU A 97 -9.30 -3.57 -1.82
CA GLU A 97 -8.37 -4.11 -2.80
C GLU A 97 -8.47 -3.35 -4.12
N ARG A 98 -9.70 -3.17 -4.63
CA ARG A 98 -9.95 -2.42 -5.87
C ARG A 98 -9.51 -0.96 -5.75
N ILE A 99 -9.81 -0.30 -4.62
CA ILE A 99 -9.39 1.08 -4.38
C ILE A 99 -7.87 1.19 -4.36
N SER A 100 -7.18 0.30 -3.65
CA SER A 100 -5.71 0.31 -3.54
C SER A 100 -5.04 0.15 -4.91
N ASN A 101 -5.53 -0.76 -5.75
CA ASN A 101 -5.05 -0.93 -7.12
C ASN A 101 -5.34 0.32 -7.99
N ASN A 102 -6.51 0.94 -7.84
CA ASN A 102 -6.84 2.18 -8.54
C ASN A 102 -5.95 3.35 -8.10
N VAL A 103 -5.63 3.45 -6.82
CA VAL A 103 -4.71 4.47 -6.27
C VAL A 103 -3.34 4.37 -6.95
N LEU A 104 -2.76 3.17 -7.06
CA LEU A 104 -1.48 2.96 -7.75
C LEU A 104 -1.55 3.42 -9.22
N ARG A 105 -2.59 2.97 -9.93
CA ARG A 105 -2.81 3.34 -11.33
C ARG A 105 -2.98 4.86 -11.51
N ASN A 106 -3.67 5.52 -10.59
CA ASN A 106 -3.91 6.96 -10.67
C ASN A 106 -2.65 7.75 -10.34
N ALA A 107 -1.87 7.32 -9.33
CA ALA A 107 -0.59 7.94 -9.01
C ALA A 107 0.38 7.90 -10.21
N GLU A 108 0.42 6.78 -10.94
CA GLU A 108 1.21 6.65 -12.17
C GLU A 108 0.72 7.60 -13.28
N LYS A 109 -0.60 7.73 -13.48
CA LYS A 109 -1.16 8.67 -14.48
C LYS A 109 -0.79 10.11 -14.16
N ILE A 110 -0.87 10.50 -12.90
CA ILE A 110 -0.53 11.85 -12.42
C ILE A 110 0.97 12.10 -12.64
N LYS A 111 1.84 11.17 -12.23
CA LYS A 111 3.29 11.24 -12.46
C LYS A 111 3.63 11.44 -13.95
N LYS A 112 2.96 10.71 -14.84
CA LYS A 112 3.12 10.85 -16.30
C LYS A 112 2.59 12.16 -16.87
N ALA A 113 1.59 12.76 -16.24
CA ALA A 113 1.06 14.06 -16.63
C ALA A 113 1.96 15.24 -16.19
N GLY A 114 3.01 14.98 -15.40
CA GLY A 114 3.85 16.03 -14.83
C GLY A 114 3.14 16.89 -13.79
N LEU A 115 2.09 16.33 -13.17
CA LEU A 115 1.25 16.96 -12.15
C LEU A 115 1.63 16.49 -10.74
#